data_AF-A0A089ZVI3-F1
#
_entry.id   AF-A0A089ZVI3-F1
#
_cell.length_a   1.000
_cell.length_b   1.000
_cell.length_c   1.000
_cell.angle_alpha   90.00
_cell.angle_beta   90.00
_cell.angle_gamma   90.00
#
_symmetry.space_group_name_H-M   'P 1'
#
loop_
_entity.id
_entity.type
_entity.pdbx_description
1 polymer ?
#
loop_
_entity_poly.entity_id
_entity_poly.type
_entity_poly.pdbx_seq_one_letter_code
_entity_poly.pdbx_strand_id
1 'polypeptide(L)'
;MTYCTVDEIIGLTGVSPKKLKLDADDNDGLKNLLEKWISQAESLIDSHCHTTWTGTDIPGAVSNVCLRLVANMVALAVARRETALVKVNDWTIKISDDNVFNEALKADLKPFVIDKSTKSDRVEFTAVTGADLYDA
;
A
#
# COMPACT_ATOMS: atom_id res chain seq x y z
N MET A 1 -3.63 -5.67 -15.68
CA MET A 1 -4.60 -4.85 -14.94
C MET A 1 -3.92 -4.48 -13.64
N THR A 2 -3.85 -3.18 -13.35
CA THR A 2 -3.29 -2.61 -12.12
C THR A 2 -4.32 -2.70 -10.99
N TYR A 3 -3.90 -2.52 -9.74
CA TYR A 3 -4.79 -2.62 -8.57
C TYR A 3 -5.83 -1.49 -8.54
N CYS A 4 -5.51 -0.35 -9.13
CA CYS A 4 -6.44 0.75 -9.39
C CYS A 4 -6.04 1.49 -10.68
N THR A 5 -6.90 2.39 -11.14
CA THR A 5 -6.73 3.19 -12.36
C THR A 5 -6.54 4.67 -12.04
N VAL A 6 -5.91 5.40 -12.97
CA VAL A 6 -5.72 6.85 -12.84
C VAL A 6 -7.05 7.59 -12.67
N ASP A 7 -8.08 7.19 -13.41
CA ASP A 7 -9.40 7.83 -13.37
C ASP A 7 -10.05 7.69 -11.99
N GLU A 8 -9.89 6.54 -11.33
CA GLU A 8 -10.35 6.33 -9.95
C GLU A 8 -9.59 7.22 -8.96
N ILE A 9 -8.26 7.39 -9.13
CA ILE A 9 -7.47 8.30 -8.28
C ILE A 9 -7.95 9.75 -8.46
N ILE A 10 -8.12 10.19 -9.71
CA ILE A 10 -8.58 11.54 -10.02
C ILE A 10 -9.98 11.77 -9.44
N GLY A 11 -10.88 10.80 -9.62
CA GLY A 11 -12.24 10.84 -9.07
C GLY A 11 -12.25 10.93 -7.55
N LEU A 12 -11.39 10.18 -6.86
CA LEU A 12 -11.31 10.19 -5.40
C LEU A 12 -10.65 11.47 -4.84
N THR A 13 -9.57 11.94 -5.47
CA THR A 13 -8.74 13.02 -4.92
C THR A 13 -9.11 14.42 -5.43
N GLY A 14 -9.80 14.50 -6.57
CA GLY A 14 -10.03 15.76 -7.28
C GLY A 14 -8.73 16.50 -7.63
N VAL A 15 -7.64 15.75 -7.84
CA VAL A 15 -6.34 16.32 -8.19
C VAL A 15 -6.35 16.83 -9.62
N SER A 16 -5.72 17.98 -9.84
CA SER A 16 -5.54 18.58 -11.16
C SER A 16 -4.06 18.91 -11.39
N PRO A 17 -3.61 19.07 -12.65
CA PRO A 17 -2.20 19.34 -12.94
C PRO A 17 -1.63 20.52 -12.15
N LYS A 18 -2.41 21.61 -12.03
CA LYS A 18 -2.05 22.80 -11.24
C LYS A 18 -1.74 22.52 -9.78
N LYS A 19 -2.54 21.67 -9.11
CA LYS A 19 -2.31 21.29 -7.70
C LYS A 19 -0.98 20.56 -7.51
N LEU A 20 -0.49 19.94 -8.59
CA LEU A 20 0.79 19.26 -8.61
C LEU A 20 1.93 20.08 -9.25
N LYS A 21 1.76 21.40 -9.38
CA LYS A 21 2.75 22.30 -10.03
C LYS A 21 3.15 21.84 -11.44
N LEU A 22 2.26 21.16 -12.14
CA LEU A 22 2.35 20.90 -13.57
C LEU A 22 1.65 22.04 -14.33
N ASP A 23 1.94 22.15 -15.62
CA ASP A 23 1.25 23.10 -16.48
C ASP A 23 -0.25 22.78 -16.52
N ALA A 24 -1.08 23.83 -16.64
CA ALA A 24 -2.54 23.72 -16.51
C ALA A 24 -3.17 22.68 -17.45
N ASP A 25 -2.56 22.52 -18.63
CA ASP A 25 -3.05 21.68 -19.72
C ASP A 25 -2.28 20.35 -19.81
N ASP A 26 -1.33 20.11 -18.90
CA ASP A 26 -0.48 18.90 -18.87
C ASP A 26 -1.20 17.72 -18.21
N ASN A 27 -2.28 17.26 -18.85
CA ASN A 27 -3.03 16.08 -18.43
C ASN A 27 -2.21 14.79 -18.61
N ASP A 28 -1.33 14.74 -19.61
CA ASP A 28 -0.45 13.60 -19.86
C ASP A 28 0.61 13.47 -18.76
N GLY A 29 1.22 14.58 -18.34
CA GLY A 29 2.14 14.62 -17.21
C GLY A 29 1.48 14.22 -15.89
N LEU A 30 0.24 14.65 -15.66
CA LEU A 30 -0.54 14.20 -14.50
C LEU A 30 -0.78 12.69 -14.55
N LYS A 31 -1.22 12.16 -15.69
CA LYS A 31 -1.48 10.73 -15.88
C LYS A 31 -0.22 9.91 -15.63
N ASN A 32 0.90 10.27 -16.27
CA ASN A 32 2.18 9.59 -16.10
C ASN A 32 2.67 9.59 -14.64
N LEU A 33 2.47 10.71 -13.93
CA LEU A 33 2.83 10.82 -12.52
C LEU A 33 1.97 9.90 -11.65
N LEU A 34 0.66 9.84 -11.90
CA LEU A 34 -0.26 8.98 -11.16
C LEU A 34 0.00 7.50 -11.47
N GLU A 35 0.27 7.12 -12.72
CA GLU A 35 0.66 5.75 -13.09
C GLU A 35 1.93 5.31 -12.34
N LYS A 36 2.91 6.20 -12.22
CA LYS A 36 4.13 5.93 -11.44
C LYS A 36 3.81 5.71 -9.96
N TRP A 37 2.92 6.51 -9.38
CA TRP A 37 2.53 6.35 -7.96
C TRP A 37 1.70 5.08 -7.73
N ILE A 38 0.84 4.71 -8.68
CA ILE A 38 0.12 3.43 -8.65
C ILE A 38 1.11 2.26 -8.64
N SER A 39 2.07 2.24 -9.56
CA SER A 39 3.10 1.18 -9.59
C SER A 39 3.93 1.09 -8.30
N GLN A 40 4.24 2.24 -7.69
CA GLN A 40 4.92 2.29 -6.40
C GLN A 40 4.03 1.75 -5.26
N ALA A 41 2.75 2.11 -5.25
CA ALA A 41 1.76 1.63 -4.29
C ALA A 41 1.56 0.11 -4.40
N GLU A 42 1.46 -0.44 -5.62
CA GLU A 42 1.42 -1.88 -5.87
C GLU A 42 2.64 -2.57 -5.29
N SER A 43 3.84 -2.05 -5.57
CA SER A 43 5.09 -2.62 -5.05
C SER A 43 5.14 -2.66 -3.52
N LEU A 44 4.59 -1.64 -2.84
CA LEU A 44 4.50 -1.60 -1.37
C LEU A 44 3.52 -2.64 -0.84
N ILE A 45 2.36 -2.78 -1.47
CA ILE A 45 1.35 -3.77 -1.12
C ILE A 45 1.89 -5.18 -1.32
N ASP A 46 2.52 -5.45 -2.46
CA ASP A 46 3.09 -6.75 -2.79
C ASP A 46 4.20 -7.14 -1.80
N SER A 47 5.05 -6.18 -1.46
CA SER A 47 6.09 -6.36 -0.45
C SER A 47 5.50 -6.71 0.92
N HIS A 48 4.40 -6.05 1.30
CA HIS A 48 3.72 -6.28 2.58
C HIS A 48 2.98 -7.62 2.62
N CYS A 49 2.27 -7.97 1.55
CA CYS A 49 1.46 -9.19 1.49
C CYS A 49 2.28 -10.43 1.06
N HIS A 50 3.52 -10.22 0.62
CA HIS A 50 4.41 -11.26 0.08
C HIS A 50 3.83 -12.00 -1.14
N THR A 51 2.94 -11.34 -1.86
CA THR A 51 2.21 -11.89 -3.01
C THR A 51 1.95 -10.79 -4.02
N THR A 52 1.75 -11.18 -5.28
CA THR A 52 1.40 -10.27 -6.37
C THR A 52 0.14 -10.81 -7.03
N TRP A 53 -0.82 -9.93 -7.28
CA TRP A 53 -2.05 -10.25 -7.98
C TRP A 53 -1.97 -9.76 -9.42
N THR A 54 -2.54 -10.50 -10.36
CA THR A 54 -2.56 -10.09 -11.78
C THR A 54 -3.92 -10.39 -12.38
N GLY A 55 -4.35 -9.56 -13.34
CA GLY A 55 -5.60 -9.78 -14.07
C GLY A 55 -6.85 -9.52 -13.23
N THR A 56 -7.79 -10.46 -13.26
CA THR A 56 -9.11 -10.34 -12.59
C THR A 56 -9.11 -10.82 -11.14
N ASP A 57 -7.99 -11.38 -10.66
CA ASP A 57 -7.91 -12.05 -9.36
C ASP A 57 -7.47 -11.11 -8.23
N ILE A 58 -7.56 -9.80 -8.45
CA ILE A 58 -7.20 -8.79 -7.45
C ILE A 58 -8.37 -8.65 -6.46
N PRO A 59 -8.17 -8.94 -5.16
CA PRO A 59 -9.23 -8.76 -4.17
C PRO A 59 -9.65 -7.29 -4.09
N GLY A 60 -10.95 -7.02 -4.03
CA GLY A 60 -11.45 -5.64 -3.96
C GLY A 60 -10.90 -4.83 -2.77
N ALA A 61 -10.58 -5.50 -1.66
CA ALA A 61 -9.91 -4.88 -0.52
C ALA A 61 -8.50 -4.39 -0.87
N VAL A 62 -7.73 -5.18 -1.64
CA VAL A 62 -6.39 -4.83 -2.11
C VAL A 62 -6.45 -3.64 -3.07
N SER A 63 -7.40 -3.65 -4.01
CA SER A 63 -7.66 -2.51 -4.91
C SER A 63 -8.00 -1.23 -4.14
N ASN A 64 -8.89 -1.31 -3.15
CA ASN A 64 -9.26 -0.17 -2.32
C ASN A 64 -8.08 0.37 -1.49
N VAL A 65 -7.23 -0.51 -0.96
CA VAL A 65 -6.02 -0.10 -0.24
C VAL A 65 -5.04 0.61 -1.19
N CYS A 66 -4.84 0.10 -2.41
CA CYS A 66 -4.01 0.77 -3.42
C CYS A 66 -4.53 2.18 -3.74
N LEU A 67 -5.82 2.31 -3.99
CA LEU A 67 -6.49 3.60 -4.25
C LEU A 67 -6.28 4.60 -3.09
N ARG A 68 -6.49 4.17 -1.84
CA ARG A 68 -6.29 5.02 -0.65
C ARG A 68 -4.82 5.35 -0.41
N LEU A 69 -3.91 4.42 -0.68
CA LEU A 69 -2.47 4.63 -0.55
C LEU A 69 -1.99 5.72 -1.52
N VAL A 70 -2.39 5.65 -2.79
CA VAL A 70 -2.07 6.67 -3.79
C VAL A 70 -2.73 8.00 -3.44
N ALA A 71 -3.97 8.01 -2.96
CA ALA A 71 -4.64 9.23 -2.50
C ALA A 71 -3.86 9.91 -1.35
N ASN A 72 -3.30 9.15 -0.42
CA ASN A 72 -2.43 9.69 0.63
C ASN A 72 -1.14 10.30 0.05
N MET A 73 -0.54 9.67 -0.98
CA MET A 73 0.63 10.22 -1.67
C MET A 73 0.31 11.57 -2.32
N VAL A 74 -0.84 11.66 -2.99
CA VAL A 74 -1.35 12.88 -3.60
C VAL A 74 -1.54 13.97 -2.54
N ALA A 75 -2.24 13.66 -1.46
CA ALA A 75 -2.51 14.60 -0.38
C ALA A 75 -1.20 15.12 0.25
N LEU A 76 -0.24 14.24 0.50
CA LEU A 76 1.07 14.61 1.04
C LEU A 76 1.86 15.50 0.06
N ALA A 77 1.83 15.18 -1.24
CA ALA A 77 2.51 15.97 -2.27
C ALA A 77 1.92 17.38 -2.40
N VAL A 78 0.60 17.51 -2.38
CA VAL A 78 -0.09 18.80 -2.40
C VAL A 78 0.24 19.59 -1.13
N ALA A 79 0.09 18.98 0.04
CA ALA A 79 0.38 19.63 1.32
C ALA A 79 1.83 20.16 1.38
N ARG A 80 2.83 19.35 1.01
CA ARG A 80 4.25 19.76 1.01
C ARG A 80 4.51 20.94 0.08
N ARG A 81 3.82 20.99 -1.07
CA ARG A 81 3.96 22.07 -2.06
C ARG A 81 3.34 23.38 -1.60
N GLU A 82 2.25 23.32 -0.84
CA GLU A 82 1.59 24.48 -0.23
C GLU A 82 2.36 24.98 1.01
N THR A 83 2.89 24.07 1.84
CA THR A 83 3.60 24.45 3.08
C THR A 83 4.95 25.12 2.84
N ALA A 84 5.60 24.84 1.71
CA ALA A 84 6.90 25.44 1.36
C ALA A 84 6.86 26.98 1.21
N LEU A 85 5.67 27.59 1.14
CA LEU A 85 5.50 29.02 0.90
C LEU A 85 4.99 29.83 2.11
N VAL A 86 4.59 29.20 3.23
CA VAL A 86 3.77 29.89 4.27
C VAL A 86 4.42 30.05 5.65
N LYS A 87 5.48 29.32 6.02
CA LYS A 87 5.94 29.31 7.42
C LYS A 87 7.29 29.98 7.65
N VAL A 88 7.28 31.31 7.66
CA VAL A 88 8.33 32.11 8.34
C VAL A 88 7.91 32.50 9.77
N ASN A 89 6.61 32.49 10.14
CA ASN A 89 6.18 33.17 11.38
C ASN A 89 5.18 32.45 12.31
N ASP A 90 4.99 31.13 12.24
CA ASP A 90 4.12 30.46 13.24
C ASP A 90 4.63 29.08 13.69
N TRP A 91 5.17 29.05 14.90
CA TRP A 91 5.70 27.86 15.60
C TRP A 91 4.57 27.02 16.21
N THR A 92 3.68 26.51 15.36
CA THR A 92 2.91 25.29 15.65
C THR A 92 2.81 24.48 14.37
N ILE A 93 3.96 23.98 13.92
CA ILE A 93 4.00 23.00 12.83
C ILE A 93 3.58 21.66 13.45
N LYS A 94 2.28 21.34 13.38
CA LYS A 94 1.88 19.93 13.30
C LYS A 94 2.54 19.41 12.03
N ILE A 95 3.68 18.77 12.19
CA ILE A 95 4.37 18.08 11.10
C ILE A 95 3.35 17.05 10.61
N SER A 96 2.84 17.23 9.39
CA SER A 96 1.95 16.26 8.78
C SER A 96 2.65 14.91 8.80
N ASP A 97 2.04 13.92 9.43
CA ASP A 97 2.61 12.58 9.55
C ASP A 97 2.93 12.08 8.12
N ASP A 98 4.20 11.78 7.83
CA ASP A 98 4.67 11.35 6.51
C ASP A 98 4.24 9.90 6.18
N ASN A 99 3.34 9.34 6.98
CA ASN A 99 2.92 7.96 6.93
C ASN A 99 1.84 7.72 5.86
N VAL A 100 2.28 7.71 4.60
CA VAL A 100 1.44 7.40 3.44
C VAL A 100 0.84 6.00 3.56
N PHE A 101 1.63 5.02 4.01
CA PHE A 101 1.20 3.62 4.23
C PHE A 101 0.92 3.34 5.71
N ASN A 102 -0.18 3.91 6.20
CA ASN A 102 -0.55 3.86 7.61
C ASN A 102 -1.01 2.47 8.10
N GLU A 103 -1.08 2.31 9.43
CA GLU A 103 -1.48 1.06 10.06
C GLU A 103 -2.92 0.62 9.73
N ALA A 104 -3.82 1.55 9.40
CA ALA A 104 -5.18 1.18 8.98
C ALA A 104 -5.16 0.46 7.62
N LEU A 105 -4.36 0.95 6.66
CA LEU A 105 -4.17 0.28 5.37
C LEU A 105 -3.51 -1.09 5.53
N LYS A 106 -2.53 -1.23 6.44
CA LYS A 106 -1.92 -2.53 6.75
C LYS A 106 -2.89 -3.49 7.43
N ALA A 107 -3.74 -2.99 8.32
CA ALA A 107 -4.77 -3.79 8.98
C ALA A 107 -5.77 -4.37 7.96
N ASP A 108 -6.16 -3.58 6.95
CA ASP A 108 -7.03 -4.03 5.86
C ASP A 108 -6.37 -5.12 4.99
N LEU A 109 -5.04 -5.08 4.86
CA LEU A 109 -4.26 -6.08 4.12
C LEU A 109 -3.93 -7.34 4.92
N LYS A 110 -4.06 -7.31 6.25
CA LYS A 110 -3.70 -8.43 7.15
C LYS A 110 -4.24 -9.80 6.69
N PRO A 111 -5.48 -9.96 6.19
CA PRO A 111 -6.00 -11.25 5.73
C PRO A 111 -5.29 -11.79 4.47
N PHE A 112 -4.59 -10.93 3.73
CA PHE A 112 -3.95 -11.23 2.47
C PHE A 112 -2.44 -11.44 2.59
N VAL A 113 -1.87 -11.25 3.79
CA VAL A 113 -0.45 -11.46 4.07
C VAL A 113 -0.16 -12.96 4.10
N ILE A 114 0.64 -13.43 3.15
CA ILE A 114 1.10 -14.81 3.11
C ILE A 114 2.31 -14.94 4.04
N ASP A 115 2.15 -15.69 5.14
CA ASP A 115 3.28 -16.02 6.00
C ASP A 115 4.22 -16.99 5.25
N LYS A 116 5.38 -16.48 4.82
CA LYS A 116 6.45 -17.27 4.19
C LYS A 116 7.45 -17.83 5.21
N SER A 117 7.13 -17.83 6.51
CA SER A 117 8.03 -18.36 7.52
C SER A 117 8.30 -19.85 7.26
N THR A 118 9.54 -20.18 6.91
CA THR A 118 10.12 -21.52 6.99
C THR A 118 10.34 -21.90 8.45
N LYS A 119 9.31 -21.80 9.29
CA LYS A 119 9.33 -22.56 10.55
C LYS A 119 9.24 -24.02 10.11
N SER A 120 10.38 -24.69 10.16
CA SER A 120 10.40 -26.14 10.25
C SER A 120 9.68 -26.46 11.55
N ASP A 121 8.37 -26.70 11.48
CA ASP A 121 7.69 -27.37 12.57
C ASP A 121 8.50 -28.63 12.85
N ARG A 122 8.94 -28.79 14.11
CA ARG A 122 9.64 -30.00 14.52
C ARG A 122 8.61 -31.12 14.39
N VAL A 123 8.74 -31.93 13.35
CA VAL A 123 7.96 -33.16 13.22
C VAL A 123 8.50 -34.11 14.30
N GLU A 124 7.77 -34.23 15.40
CA GLU A 124 8.06 -35.23 16.43
C GLU A 124 7.62 -36.60 15.92
N PHE A 125 8.59 -37.40 15.49
CA PHE A 125 8.36 -38.81 15.19
C PHE A 125 8.38 -39.60 16.50
N THR A 126 7.20 -40.06 16.94
CA THR A 126 7.10 -41.08 17.99
C THR A 126 7.30 -42.45 17.35
N ALA A 127 8.47 -43.05 17.57
CA ALA A 127 8.71 -44.44 17.22
C ALA A 127 8.14 -45.33 18.34
N VAL A 128 7.04 -46.04 18.05
CA VAL A 128 6.56 -47.12 18.92
C VAL A 128 7.46 -48.32 18.67
N THR A 129 8.39 -48.58 19.58
CA THR A 129 9.15 -49.83 19.58
C THR A 129 8.34 -50.87 20.35
N GLY A 130 8.29 -52.11 19.86
CA GLY A 130 7.43 -53.19 20.37
C GLY A 130 7.70 -53.68 21.80
N ALA A 131 8.38 -52.89 22.63
CA ALA A 131 8.51 -53.13 24.07
C ALA A 131 7.19 -52.80 24.82
N ASP A 132 6.34 -51.95 24.26
CA ASP A 132 5.08 -51.51 24.88
C ASP A 132 3.89 -52.47 24.61
N LEU A 133 4.13 -53.64 24.01
CA LEU A 133 3.10 -54.64 23.69
C LEU A 133 3.10 -55.87 24.62
N TYR A 134 3.97 -55.90 25.64
CA TYR A 134 4.13 -57.07 26.53
C TYR A 134 3.72 -56.86 27.99
N ASP A 135 3.15 -55.71 28.35
CA ASP A 135 2.48 -55.51 29.64
C ASP A 135 0.98 -55.28 29.42
N ALA A 136 0.26 -56.39 29.21
CA ALA A 136 -1.21 -56.48 29.31
C ALA A 136 -1.60 -57.66 30.19
#